data_AF-A0A2U8W9A5-F1
#
_entry.id   AF-A0A2U8W9A5-F1
#
_cell.length_a   1.000
_cell.length_b   1.000
_cell.length_c   1.000
_cell.angle_alpha   90.00
_cell.angle_beta   90.00
_cell.angle_gamma   90.00
#
_symmetry.space_group_name_H-M   'P 1'
#
loop_
_entity.id
_entity.type
_entity.pdbx_description
1 polymer ?
#
loop_
_entity_poly.entity_id
_entity_poly.type
_entity_poly.pdbx_seq_one_letter_code
_entity_poly.pdbx_strand_id
1 'polypeptide(L)' 'MAMSSQNLRERWQTLTKCVCDGARLMVGQGDYEAYASHIRKTHPDQAPMTELEFFRNRENARFGVGNRNGFRCC' A
#
# COMPACT_ATOMS: atom_id res chain seq x y z
N MET A 1 10.01 -32.45 20.27
CA MET A 1 9.49 -31.08 20.40
C MET A 1 9.89 -30.28 19.14
N ALA A 2 9.21 -30.52 18.02
CA ALA A 2 9.57 -29.96 16.71
C ALA A 2 8.83 -28.63 16.46
N MET A 3 9.33 -27.54 17.05
CA MET A 3 8.68 -26.21 16.99
C MET A 3 9.59 -25.05 16.52
N SER A 4 10.82 -25.32 16.08
CA SER A 4 11.79 -24.25 15.76
C SER A 4 11.81 -23.79 14.30
N SER A 5 11.52 -24.67 13.32
CA SER A 5 11.69 -24.33 11.90
C SER A 5 10.52 -23.54 11.31
N GLN A 6 9.31 -23.72 11.85
CA GLN A 6 8.09 -23.00 11.43
C GLN A 6 8.15 -21.55 11.95
N ASN A 7 8.42 -21.39 13.25
CA ASN A 7 8.52 -20.09 13.93
C ASN A 7 9.56 -19.15 13.30
N LEU A 8 10.75 -19.66 12.95
CA LEU A 8 11.78 -18.83 12.33
C LEU A 8 11.31 -18.30 10.97
N ARG A 9 10.66 -19.15 10.17
CA ARG A 9 10.17 -18.81 8.83
C ARG A 9 9.05 -17.78 8.89
N GLU A 10 8.11 -17.92 9.82
CA GLU A 10 7.02 -16.96 10.06
C GLU A 10 7.55 -15.59 10.52
N ARG A 11 8.55 -15.58 11.40
CA ARG A 11 9.22 -14.34 11.85
C ARG A 11 9.95 -13.64 10.70
N TRP A 12 10.65 -14.39 9.86
CA TRP A 12 11.27 -13.85 8.65
C TRP A 12 10.25 -13.30 7.66
N GLN A 13 9.15 -14.01 7.40
CA GLN A 13 8.08 -13.52 6.52
C GLN A 13 7.45 -12.22 7.05
N THR A 14 7.22 -12.15 8.36
CA THR A 14 6.67 -10.95 9.01
C THR A 14 7.61 -9.76 8.91
N LEU A 15 8.92 -9.98 9.14
CA LEU A 15 9.94 -8.95 9.01
C LEU A 15 10.04 -8.45 7.56
N THR A 16 10.11 -9.34 6.58
CA THR A 16 10.13 -8.98 5.16
C THR A 16 8.90 -8.16 4.78
N LYS A 17 7.71 -8.59 5.24
CA LYS A 17 6.46 -7.84 5.00
C LYS A 17 6.54 -6.42 5.58
N CYS A 18 6.97 -6.28 6.83
CA CYS A 18 7.11 -4.95 7.48
C CYS A 18 8.11 -4.05 6.74
N VAL A 19 9.24 -4.60 6.29
CA VAL A 19 10.26 -3.86 5.53
C VAL A 19 9.73 -3.43 4.17
N CYS A 20 9.04 -4.31 3.44
CA CYS A 20 8.41 -3.98 2.16
C CYS A 20 7.33 -2.90 2.31
N ASP A 21 6.48 -3.01 3.33
CA ASP A 21 5.43 -2.03 3.60
C ASP A 21 6.05 -0.66 3.98
N GLY A 22 7.13 -0.66 4.77
CA GLY A 22 7.90 0.56 5.08
C GLY A 22 8.57 1.20 3.85
N ALA A 23 9.18 0.40 2.99
CA ALA A 23 9.80 0.87 1.75
C ALA A 23 8.77 1.49 0.79
N ARG A 24 7.60 0.87 0.65
CA ARG A 24 6.45 1.39 -0.11
C ARG A 24 5.99 2.76 0.39
N LEU A 25 5.91 2.93 1.70
CA LEU A 25 5.57 4.22 2.32
C LEU A 25 6.63 5.30 2.02
N MET A 26 7.93 4.96 2.05
CA MET A 26 9.01 5.90 1.71
C MET A 26 8.96 6.36 0.25
N VAL A 27 8.64 5.46 -0.67
CA VAL A 27 8.46 5.76 -2.11
C VAL A 27 7.12 6.49 -2.36
N GLY A 28 6.21 6.51 -1.39
CA GLY A 28 4.87 7.09 -1.53
C GLY A 28 3.94 6.24 -2.41
N GLN A 29 4.29 4.98 -2.63
CA GLN A 29 3.53 4.04 -3.44
C GLN A 29 2.82 3.06 -2.50
N GLY A 30 1.52 3.27 -2.27
CA GLY A 30 0.74 2.41 -1.38
C GLY A 30 0.60 0.98 -1.92
N ASP A 31 0.25 0.05 -1.04
CA ASP A 31 -0.11 -1.32 -1.41
C ASP A 31 -1.57 -1.38 -1.89
N TYR A 32 -1.80 -1.85 -3.12
CA TYR A 32 -3.13 -1.92 -3.73
C TYR A 32 -4.04 -2.95 -3.04
N GLU A 33 -3.50 -4.09 -2.63
CA GLU A 33 -4.28 -5.16 -2.00
C GLU A 33 -4.79 -4.71 -0.62
N ALA A 34 -3.93 -4.03 0.15
CA ALA A 34 -4.30 -3.40 1.41
C ALA A 34 -5.40 -2.35 1.22
N TYR A 35 -5.29 -1.51 0.17
CA TYR A 35 -6.33 -0.54 -0.19
C TYR A 35 -7.66 -1.22 -0.55
N ALA A 36 -7.64 -2.20 -1.46
CA ALA A 36 -8.84 -2.91 -1.90
C ALA A 36 -9.49 -3.70 -0.74
N SER A 37 -8.69 -4.26 0.16
CA SER A 37 -9.17 -4.91 1.39
C SER A 37 -9.81 -3.90 2.33
N HIS A 38 -9.20 -2.72 2.50
CA HIS A 38 -9.74 -1.64 3.33
C HIS A 38 -11.06 -1.08 2.78
N ILE A 39 -11.16 -0.81 1.46
CA ILE A 39 -12.39 -0.34 0.82
C ILE A 39 -13.50 -1.37 0.98
N ARG A 40 -13.24 -2.64 0.67
CA ARG A 40 -14.24 -3.71 0.82
C ARG A 40 -14.76 -3.86 2.26
N LYS A 41 -13.93 -3.57 3.26
CA LYS A 41 -14.31 -3.64 4.68
C LYS A 41 -15.02 -2.39 5.20
N THR A 42 -14.59 -1.21 4.75
CA THR A 42 -15.00 0.09 5.32
C THR A 42 -16.11 0.74 4.49
N HIS A 43 -16.13 0.47 3.19
CA HIS A 43 -17.06 1.02 2.22
C HIS A 43 -17.62 -0.11 1.34
N PRO A 44 -18.49 -0.98 1.88
CA PRO A 44 -19.08 -2.07 1.11
C PRO A 44 -19.90 -1.59 -0.09
N ASP A 45 -20.40 -0.36 -0.05
CA ASP A 45 -21.17 0.28 -1.12
C ASP A 45 -20.32 0.90 -2.24
N GLN A 46 -18.99 0.93 -2.11
CA GLN A 46 -18.10 1.49 -3.12
C GLN A 46 -17.19 0.41 -3.71
N ALA A 47 -17.16 0.33 -5.03
CA ALA A 47 -16.20 -0.51 -5.71
C ALA A 47 -14.78 0.09 -5.56
N PRO A 48 -13.77 -0.69 -5.15
CA PRO A 48 -12.40 -0.20 -5.13
C PRO A 48 -11.97 0.21 -6.54
N MET A 49 -11.29 1.35 -6.62
CA MET A 49 -10.61 1.81 -7.84
C MET A 49 -9.76 0.68 -8.44
N THR A 50 -9.59 0.68 -9.76
CA THR A 50 -8.69 -0.28 -10.41
C THR A 50 -7.24 -0.04 -9.99
N GLU A 51 -6.39 -1.05 -10.13
CA GLU A 51 -4.97 -0.96 -9.80
C GLU A 51 -4.28 0.21 -10.53
N LEU A 52 -4.57 0.39 -11.82
CA LEU A 52 -4.02 1.48 -12.62
C LEU A 52 -4.48 2.86 -12.12
N GLU A 53 -5.75 3.01 -11.74
CA GLU A 53 -6.28 4.24 -11.17
C GLU A 53 -5.66 4.54 -9.81
N PHE A 54 -5.45 3.53 -8.99
CA PHE A 54 -4.76 3.67 -7.71
C PHE A 54 -3.32 4.15 -7.91
N PHE A 55 -2.57 3.55 -8.84
CA PHE A 55 -1.20 3.99 -9.17
C PHE A 55 -1.17 5.42 -9.68
N ARG A 56 -2.03 5.79 -10.63
CA ARG A 56 -2.14 7.16 -11.15
C ARG A 56 -2.53 8.15 -10.05
N ASN A 57 -3.44 7.78 -9.15
CA ASN A 57 -3.81 8.63 -8.03
C ASN A 57 -2.62 8.89 -7.07
N ARG A 58 -1.79 7.87 -6.79
CA ARG A 58 -0.57 8.03 -5.99
C ARG A 58 0.51 8.84 -6.71
N GLU A 59 0.68 8.60 -8.01
CA GLU A 59 1.61 9.36 -8.85
C GLU A 59 1.21 10.84 -8.92
N ASN A 60 -0.08 11.13 -9.15
CA ASN A 60 -0.62 12.50 -9.16
C ASN A 60 -0.46 13.19 -7.80
N ALA A 61 -0.66 12.47 -6.69
CA ALA A 61 -0.45 13.01 -5.36
C ALA A 61 1.02 13.34 -5.07
N ARG A 62 1.97 12.58 -5.64
CA ARG A 62 3.41 12.77 -5.43
C ARG A 62 4.03 13.80 -6.38
N PHE A 63 3.68 13.73 -7.66
CA PHE A 63 4.30 14.53 -8.72
C PHE A 63 3.42 15.68 -9.21
N GLY A 64 2.16 15.77 -8.77
CA GLY A 64 1.27 16.87 -9.14
C GLY A 64 0.81 16.88 -10.60
N VAL A 65 1.13 15.84 -11.36
CA VAL A 65 0.75 15.72 -12.77
C VAL A 65 -0.78 15.74 -12.84
N GLY A 66 -1.35 16.63 -13.64
CA GLY A 66 -2.81 16.78 -13.77
C GLY A 66 -3.49 17.80 -12.84
N ASN A 67 -2.75 18.70 -12.18
CA ASN A 67 -3.30 19.92 -11.52
C ASN A 67 -4.40 19.67 -10.47
N ARG A 68 -4.35 18.54 -9.74
CA ARG A 68 -5.40 18.18 -8.76
C ARG A 68 -4.97 18.10 -7.29
N ASN A 69 -3.67 18.17 -6.95
CA ASN A 69 -3.13 18.43 -5.59
C ASN A 69 -1.62 18.11 -5.47
N GLY A 70 -0.80 18.48 -6.46
CA GLY A 70 0.67 18.49 -6.29
C GLY A 70 1.11 19.67 -5.45
N PHE A 71 2.16 19.51 -4.65
CA PHE A 71 2.82 20.49 -3.78
C PHE A 71 2.70 21.94 -4.32
N ARG A 72 1.63 22.64 -3.95
CA ARG A 72 1.51 24.08 -4.18
C ARG A 72 2.24 24.73 -3.01
N CYS A 73 3.52 25.03 -3.22
CA CYS A 73 4.22 25.99 -2.38
C CYS A 73 3.61 27.37 -2.71
N CYS A 74 2.53 27.70 -2.01
CA CYS A 74 1.93 29.03 -1.82
C CYS A 74 1.09 28.94 -0.55
#